data_AF-A0A358ARU8-F1
#
_entry.id   AF-A0A358ARU8-F1
#
_cell.length_a   1.000
_cell.length_b   1.000
_cell.length_c   1.000
_cell.angle_alpha   90.00
_cell.angle_beta   90.00
_cell.angle_gamma   90.00
#
_symmetry.space_group_name_H-M   'P 1'
#
loop_
_entity.id
_entity.type
_entity.pdbx_description
1 polymer ?
#
loop_
_entity_poly.entity_id
_entity_poly.type
_entity_poly.pdbx_seq_one_letter_code
_entity_poly.pdbx_strand_id
1 'polypeptide(L)'
;MTRGKDRCNTKKWHAGKTAATHREDDGKEEYMKKLMLVPLNLRLFEGEGGEAGGDGAAQAESPAKVVYGKQNDAQAAEPKSESADEPQNAIADDVRKAEFEKLIKGDFKDLFHERTQKIIDARFKQTKQLEEREAALRPVLDLLGSKYGVNAADIEELSKAITADDSYYEAEATHKGLTVQQLKQVKALERENETLRQARKEIEDRRNAEQATAQWLAQAEQAKQVYANLDLNREAQDPETGDRFVRLLRSGVDVKTAYEVVHKDDIISGAMQHTANVVRQKTVNDIKSRGLRPDENGTASAMASAVVKSDVSKLTRKDREEISKRVMRGEKIQF
;
A
#
# COMPACT_ATOMS: atom_id res chain seq x y z
N MET A 1 -69.70 -41.37 -41.43
CA MET A 1 -68.89 -42.39 -40.71
C MET A 1 -67.73 -41.71 -39.99
N THR A 2 -67.59 -42.05 -38.72
CA THR A 2 -66.60 -41.56 -37.74
C THR A 2 -65.29 -42.37 -37.73
N ARG A 3 -64.21 -41.72 -37.24
CA ARG A 3 -63.01 -42.23 -36.50
C ARG A 3 -61.76 -42.69 -37.28
N GLY A 4 -60.60 -42.21 -36.79
CA GLY A 4 -59.26 -42.81 -36.91
C GLY A 4 -58.14 -41.75 -36.89
N LYS A 5 -57.74 -41.20 -35.72
CA LYS A 5 -56.47 -41.48 -34.98
C LYS A 5 -55.21 -41.57 -35.87
N ASP A 6 -54.27 -40.61 -35.74
CA ASP A 6 -52.85 -40.93 -35.52
C ASP A 6 -51.93 -39.73 -35.17
N ARG A 7 -51.34 -39.82 -33.96
CA ARG A 7 -49.95 -39.58 -33.52
C ARG A 7 -49.07 -38.49 -34.20
N CYS A 8 -48.61 -37.54 -33.37
CA CYS A 8 -47.28 -36.90 -33.45
C CYS A 8 -46.91 -36.45 -32.01
N ASN A 9 -46.16 -37.25 -31.24
CA ASN A 9 -44.71 -37.47 -31.19
C ASN A 9 -43.89 -36.23 -30.77
N THR A 10 -43.28 -36.39 -29.61
CA THR A 10 -42.49 -35.43 -28.83
C THR A 10 -41.10 -35.24 -29.44
N LYS A 11 -40.67 -33.98 -29.60
CA LYS A 11 -39.28 -33.64 -29.92
C LYS A 11 -38.65 -32.87 -28.76
N LYS A 12 -37.81 -33.59 -28.01
CA LYS A 12 -36.75 -33.06 -27.16
C LYS A 12 -35.79 -32.21 -28.00
N TRP A 13 -35.46 -31.02 -27.50
CA TRP A 13 -34.26 -30.28 -27.89
C TRP A 13 -33.35 -30.20 -26.65
N HIS A 14 -32.22 -30.91 -26.69
CA HIS A 14 -31.07 -30.65 -25.83
C HIS A 14 -30.14 -29.70 -26.59
N ALA A 15 -29.81 -28.55 -26.00
CA ALA A 15 -28.75 -27.66 -26.49
C ALA A 15 -27.70 -27.53 -25.37
N GLY A 16 -26.49 -27.98 -25.68
CA GLY A 16 -25.33 -27.91 -24.80
C GLY A 16 -24.83 -26.48 -24.61
N LYS A 17 -24.54 -26.14 -23.36
CA LYS A 17 -23.76 -24.97 -22.95
C LYS A 17 -22.59 -25.50 -22.10
N THR A 18 -21.38 -25.49 -22.65
CA THR A 18 -20.13 -25.49 -21.86
C THR A 18 -18.98 -25.09 -22.79
N ALA A 19 -18.50 -23.85 -22.65
CA ALA A 19 -17.14 -23.37 -22.98
C ALA A 19 -17.15 -21.87 -23.34
N ALA A 20 -17.45 -20.99 -22.38
CA ALA A 20 -17.23 -19.54 -22.58
C ALA A 20 -17.03 -18.72 -21.30
N THR A 21 -16.97 -19.31 -20.10
CA THR A 21 -17.08 -18.55 -18.83
C THR A 21 -15.80 -18.46 -18.01
N HIS A 22 -14.64 -18.86 -18.53
CA HIS A 22 -13.38 -18.87 -17.76
C HIS A 22 -12.33 -17.83 -18.17
N ARG A 23 -12.70 -16.74 -18.84
CA ARG A 23 -11.73 -15.68 -19.23
C ARG A 23 -12.07 -14.26 -18.76
N GLU A 24 -13.23 -14.04 -18.13
CA GLU A 24 -13.72 -12.69 -17.81
C GLU A 24 -13.67 -12.31 -16.32
N ASP A 25 -13.43 -13.28 -15.42
CA ASP A 25 -13.45 -13.01 -13.97
C ASP A 25 -12.07 -12.61 -13.40
N ASP A 26 -10.97 -13.01 -14.03
CA ASP A 26 -9.61 -12.61 -13.61
C ASP A 26 -9.39 -11.09 -13.73
N GLY A 27 -10.10 -10.42 -14.63
CA GLY A 27 -10.00 -8.97 -14.80
C GLY A 27 -10.62 -8.19 -13.63
N LYS A 28 -11.76 -8.65 -13.09
CA LYS A 28 -12.57 -7.88 -12.12
C LYS A 28 -11.89 -7.74 -10.76
N GLU A 29 -11.16 -8.76 -10.31
CA GLU A 29 -10.34 -8.68 -9.09
C GLU A 29 -9.16 -7.72 -9.25
N GLU A 30 -8.52 -7.69 -10.43
CA GLU A 30 -7.49 -6.69 -10.73
C GLU A 30 -8.06 -5.27 -10.79
N TYR A 31 -9.25 -5.07 -11.36
CA TYR A 31 -9.91 -3.75 -11.43
C TYR A 31 -10.26 -3.19 -10.05
N MET A 32 -10.65 -4.04 -9.09
CA MET A 32 -10.98 -3.59 -7.73
C MET A 32 -9.74 -3.29 -6.88
N LYS A 33 -8.63 -4.03 -7.06
CA LYS A 33 -7.32 -3.66 -6.50
C LYS A 33 -6.78 -2.35 -7.10
N LYS A 34 -7.03 -2.11 -8.38
CA LYS A 34 -6.62 -0.90 -9.11
C LYS A 34 -7.46 0.34 -8.77
N LEU A 35 -8.69 0.16 -8.26
CA LEU A 35 -9.60 1.27 -7.93
C LEU A 35 -9.45 1.80 -6.48
N MET A 36 -8.90 1.01 -5.56
CA MET A 36 -8.55 1.45 -4.19
C MET A 36 -7.11 1.95 -4.06
N LEU A 37 -6.33 1.91 -5.15
CA LEU A 37 -5.04 2.58 -5.22
C LEU A 37 -5.28 4.05 -5.55
N VAL A 38 -5.29 4.90 -4.53
CA VAL A 38 -5.12 6.35 -4.68
C VAL A 38 -3.92 6.57 -5.60
N PRO A 39 -4.01 7.44 -6.62
CA PRO A 39 -2.86 7.78 -7.45
C PRO A 39 -1.89 8.62 -6.61
N LEU A 40 -1.08 7.95 -5.78
CA LEU A 40 0.26 8.44 -5.52
C LEU A 40 0.86 8.64 -6.91
N ASN A 41 1.05 9.89 -7.32
CA ASN A 41 1.71 10.22 -8.59
C ASN A 41 3.15 9.71 -8.47
N LEU A 42 3.35 8.44 -8.82
CA LEU A 42 4.62 7.71 -8.82
C LEU A 42 5.45 8.05 -10.08
N ARG A 43 4.99 8.99 -10.92
CA ARG A 43 5.77 9.63 -12.00
C ARG A 43 6.90 10.55 -11.50
N LEU A 44 7.34 10.35 -10.26
CA LEU A 44 8.40 11.12 -9.61
C LEU A 44 9.42 10.16 -8.95
N PHE A 45 9.68 9.03 -9.63
CA PHE A 45 10.86 8.17 -9.46
C PHE A 45 11.91 8.39 -10.57
N GLU A 46 11.67 9.34 -11.48
CA GLU A 46 12.73 9.88 -12.36
C GLU A 46 13.61 10.86 -11.58
N GLY A 47 14.61 10.34 -10.86
CA GLY A 47 15.62 11.18 -10.25
C GLY A 47 16.47 10.49 -9.19
N GLU A 48 17.69 10.14 -9.59
CA GLU A 48 18.90 9.96 -8.77
C GLU A 48 19.12 8.58 -8.12
N GLY A 49 20.11 7.86 -8.67
CA GLY A 49 20.45 6.50 -8.32
C GLY A 49 21.31 6.35 -7.06
N GLY A 50 21.26 5.14 -6.51
CA GLY A 50 22.16 4.66 -5.46
C GLY A 50 22.28 3.13 -5.57
N GLU A 51 23.47 2.70 -5.99
CA GLU A 51 23.86 1.33 -6.30
C GLU A 51 24.39 0.61 -5.05
N ALA A 52 23.87 -0.59 -4.75
CA ALA A 52 24.46 -1.65 -3.93
C ALA A 52 23.63 -2.92 -4.16
N GLY A 53 24.09 -4.01 -4.81
CA GLY A 53 25.28 -4.82 -4.52
C GLY A 53 25.14 -5.43 -3.12
N GLY A 54 24.94 -6.72 -2.87
CA GLY A 54 24.92 -7.97 -3.62
C GLY A 54 25.01 -9.12 -2.59
N ASP A 55 24.62 -10.32 -3.03
CA ASP A 55 24.92 -11.65 -2.46
C ASP A 55 24.17 -12.22 -1.23
N GLY A 56 23.81 -13.50 -1.37
CA GLY A 56 23.79 -14.45 -0.25
C GLY A 56 22.60 -15.41 -0.19
N ALA A 57 22.68 -16.51 -0.94
CA ALA A 57 21.73 -17.63 -0.94
C ALA A 57 21.73 -18.48 0.36
N ALA A 58 20.63 -19.19 0.64
CA ALA A 58 20.55 -20.66 0.85
C ALA A 58 19.37 -21.13 1.74
N GLN A 59 18.39 -21.77 1.09
CA GLN A 59 17.92 -23.15 1.30
C GLN A 59 17.52 -23.67 2.71
N ALA A 60 16.20 -23.99 2.79
CA ALA A 60 15.52 -25.17 3.34
C ALA A 60 16.01 -25.86 4.65
N GLU A 61 15.08 -26.12 5.57
CA GLU A 61 14.64 -27.47 5.95
C GLU A 61 13.56 -27.42 7.05
N SER A 62 12.48 -28.18 6.87
CA SER A 62 11.51 -28.53 7.91
C SER A 62 11.76 -29.97 8.37
N PRO A 63 11.59 -30.28 9.67
CA PRO A 63 11.11 -31.59 10.05
C PRO A 63 9.82 -31.54 10.88
N ALA A 64 9.10 -32.65 10.81
CA ALA A 64 7.68 -32.81 11.12
C ALA A 64 7.38 -33.21 12.58
N LYS A 65 6.12 -32.93 12.95
CA LYS A 65 5.16 -33.77 13.69
C LYS A 65 5.37 -34.02 15.19
N VAL A 66 4.44 -33.49 16.00
CA VAL A 66 3.81 -34.27 17.07
C VAL A 66 2.31 -33.90 17.15
N VAL A 67 1.46 -34.93 17.11
CA VAL A 67 0.00 -34.88 17.26
C VAL A 67 -0.35 -35.61 18.57
N TYR A 68 -1.21 -35.03 19.39
CA TYR A 68 -1.85 -35.69 20.54
C TYR A 68 -3.36 -35.44 20.50
N GLY A 69 -4.18 -36.51 20.50
CA GLY A 69 -5.63 -36.41 20.70
C GLY A 69 -6.45 -37.51 20.00
N LYS A 70 -6.81 -38.55 20.77
CA LYS A 70 -7.70 -39.71 20.57
C LYS A 70 -8.53 -39.84 19.27
N GLN A 71 -8.30 -40.97 18.58
CA GLN A 71 -9.23 -41.65 17.67
C GLN A 71 -10.50 -42.13 18.41
N ASN A 72 -11.65 -42.00 17.76
CA ASN A 72 -12.72 -42.98 17.81
C ASN A 72 -13.07 -43.34 16.36
N ASP A 73 -12.81 -44.60 16.01
CA ASP A 73 -13.25 -45.21 14.76
C ASP A 73 -14.75 -45.52 14.86
N ALA A 74 -15.53 -45.02 13.90
CA ALA A 74 -16.75 -45.68 13.44
C ALA A 74 -17.09 -45.26 12.00
N GLN A 75 -16.93 -46.24 11.12
CA GLN A 75 -17.62 -46.43 9.84
C GLN A 75 -17.22 -45.59 8.61
N ALA A 76 -16.56 -46.33 7.72
CA ALA A 76 -16.49 -46.09 6.29
C ALA A 76 -17.88 -45.93 5.67
N ALA A 77 -18.06 -44.83 4.95
CA ALA A 77 -18.94 -44.71 3.81
C ALA A 77 -18.17 -43.98 2.71
N GLU A 78 -18.16 -44.57 1.51
CA GLU A 78 -17.51 -44.07 0.30
C GLU A 78 -17.90 -42.62 -0.03
N PRO A 79 -16.99 -41.75 -0.51
CA PRO A 79 -17.40 -40.52 -1.14
C PRO A 79 -17.85 -40.84 -2.56
N LYS A 80 -19.17 -41.06 -2.73
CA LYS A 80 -19.81 -40.87 -4.01
C LYS A 80 -19.88 -39.36 -4.27
N SER A 81 -19.26 -38.94 -5.36
CA SER A 81 -19.35 -37.59 -5.90
C SER A 81 -20.81 -37.19 -6.13
N GLU A 82 -21.24 -36.11 -5.52
CA GLU A 82 -22.34 -35.30 -6.02
C GLU A 82 -21.98 -33.83 -5.84
N SER A 83 -21.54 -33.26 -6.95
CA SER A 83 -21.46 -31.84 -7.24
C SER A 83 -22.77 -31.13 -6.87
N ALA A 84 -22.71 -30.28 -5.85
CA ALA A 84 -23.66 -29.21 -5.62
C ALA A 84 -23.03 -27.90 -6.10
N ASP A 85 -23.28 -27.61 -7.37
CA ASP A 85 -23.14 -26.30 -7.99
C ASP A 85 -24.38 -25.48 -7.58
N GLU A 86 -24.20 -24.42 -6.78
CA GLU A 86 -25.22 -23.38 -6.60
C GLU A 86 -24.60 -22.00 -6.24
N PRO A 87 -25.31 -20.91 -6.59
CA PRO A 87 -24.74 -19.66 -7.06
C PRO A 87 -24.79 -18.57 -5.98
N GLN A 88 -23.73 -18.41 -5.19
CA GLN A 88 -23.73 -17.42 -4.11
C GLN A 88 -23.16 -16.04 -4.48
N ASN A 89 -22.42 -15.92 -5.59
CA ASN A 89 -21.76 -14.65 -5.95
C ASN A 89 -22.62 -13.67 -6.78
N ALA A 90 -23.56 -14.15 -7.60
CA ALA A 90 -24.36 -13.26 -8.44
C ALA A 90 -25.42 -12.47 -7.66
N ILE A 91 -25.99 -13.06 -6.60
CA ILE A 91 -27.00 -12.43 -5.74
C ILE A 91 -26.36 -11.35 -4.86
N ALA A 92 -25.12 -11.57 -4.39
CA ALA A 92 -24.39 -10.61 -3.56
C ALA A 92 -24.00 -9.32 -4.31
N ASP A 93 -23.63 -9.42 -5.59
CA ASP A 93 -23.24 -8.26 -6.39
C ASP A 93 -24.43 -7.40 -6.82
N ASP A 94 -25.59 -7.99 -7.12
CA ASP A 94 -26.80 -7.22 -7.40
C ASP A 94 -27.36 -6.54 -6.15
N VAL A 95 -27.26 -7.19 -4.98
CA VAL A 95 -27.62 -6.57 -3.71
C VAL A 95 -26.68 -5.40 -3.37
N ARG A 96 -25.36 -5.56 -3.57
CA ARG A 96 -24.38 -4.48 -3.38
C ARG A 96 -24.59 -3.30 -4.34
N LYS A 97 -24.89 -3.56 -5.61
CA LYS A 97 -25.23 -2.50 -6.58
C LYS A 97 -26.51 -1.78 -6.17
N ALA A 98 -27.53 -2.51 -5.72
CA ALA A 98 -28.78 -1.91 -5.26
C ALA A 98 -28.58 -1.05 -4.00
N GLU A 99 -27.72 -1.48 -3.06
CA GLU A 99 -27.34 -0.68 -1.88
C GLU A 99 -26.55 0.56 -2.27
N PHE A 100 -25.59 0.44 -3.18
CA PHE A 100 -24.82 1.56 -3.73
C PHE A 100 -25.71 2.58 -4.44
N GLU A 101 -26.65 2.12 -5.26
CA GLU A 101 -27.62 3.00 -5.92
C GLU A 101 -28.53 3.70 -4.91
N LYS A 102 -28.96 3.04 -3.83
CA LYS A 102 -29.73 3.68 -2.77
C LYS A 102 -28.92 4.77 -2.06
N LEU A 103 -27.65 4.50 -1.76
CA LEU A 103 -26.72 5.46 -1.15
C LEU A 103 -26.46 6.68 -2.06
N ILE A 104 -26.26 6.47 -3.36
CA ILE A 104 -26.05 7.55 -4.33
C ILE A 104 -27.33 8.33 -4.61
N LYS A 105 -28.48 7.66 -4.74
CA LYS A 105 -29.75 8.35 -5.07
C LYS A 105 -30.32 9.11 -3.88
N GLY A 106 -29.96 8.72 -2.65
CA GLY A 106 -30.30 9.41 -1.41
C GLY A 106 -29.28 10.50 -1.06
N ASP A 107 -28.56 10.31 0.04
CA ASP A 107 -27.81 11.37 0.71
C ASP A 107 -26.52 11.81 -0.02
N PHE A 108 -25.95 10.97 -0.88
CA PHE A 108 -24.66 11.23 -1.53
C PHE A 108 -24.76 11.68 -3.00
N LYS A 109 -25.96 11.97 -3.50
CA LYS A 109 -26.20 12.30 -4.91
C LYS A 109 -25.34 13.47 -5.38
N ASP A 110 -25.29 14.53 -4.58
CA ASP A 110 -24.61 15.78 -4.95
C ASP A 110 -23.08 15.59 -4.96
N LEU A 111 -22.53 14.91 -3.95
CA LEU A 111 -21.09 14.57 -3.89
C LEU A 111 -20.68 13.60 -5.01
N PHE A 112 -21.53 12.62 -5.31
CA PHE A 112 -21.32 11.70 -6.41
C PHE A 112 -21.37 12.43 -7.76
N HIS A 113 -22.33 13.34 -7.93
CA HIS A 113 -22.45 14.16 -9.13
C HIS A 113 -21.24 15.08 -9.30
N GLU A 114 -20.81 15.77 -8.24
CA GLU A 114 -19.61 16.62 -8.26
C GLU A 114 -18.35 15.82 -8.64
N ARG A 115 -18.16 14.64 -8.04
CA ARG A 115 -17.02 13.77 -8.36
C ARG A 115 -17.09 13.26 -9.80
N THR A 116 -18.26 12.86 -10.27
CA THR A 116 -18.46 12.40 -11.65
C THR A 116 -18.21 13.53 -12.64
N GLN A 117 -18.70 14.73 -12.35
CA GLN A 117 -18.48 15.91 -13.17
C GLN A 117 -16.98 16.25 -13.26
N LYS A 118 -16.25 16.23 -12.12
CA LYS A 118 -14.78 16.41 -12.13
C LYS A 118 -14.06 15.38 -13.00
N ILE A 119 -14.50 14.12 -12.97
CA ILE A 119 -13.92 13.06 -13.82
C ILE A 119 -14.23 13.33 -15.30
N ILE A 120 -15.47 13.73 -15.61
CA ILE A 120 -15.88 14.07 -16.98
C ILE A 120 -15.08 15.27 -17.48
N ASP A 121 -14.97 16.34 -16.70
CA ASP A 121 -14.23 17.55 -17.06
C ASP A 121 -12.74 17.25 -17.26
N ALA A 122 -12.14 16.44 -16.39
CA ALA A 122 -10.75 16.01 -16.52
C ALA A 122 -10.53 15.18 -17.79
N ARG A 123 -11.42 14.22 -18.08
CA ARG A 123 -11.36 13.43 -19.31
C ARG A 123 -11.58 14.30 -20.54
N PHE A 124 -12.57 15.19 -20.53
CA PHE A 124 -12.85 16.09 -21.63
C PHE A 124 -11.67 17.02 -21.91
N LYS A 125 -11.03 17.55 -20.86
CA LYS A 125 -9.80 18.33 -20.99
C LYS A 125 -8.66 17.51 -21.60
N GLN A 126 -8.47 16.26 -21.16
CA GLN A 126 -7.47 15.37 -21.74
C GLN A 126 -7.76 15.06 -23.21
N THR A 127 -9.02 14.78 -23.57
CA THR A 127 -9.44 14.57 -24.96
C THR A 127 -9.20 15.81 -25.80
N LYS A 128 -9.60 16.99 -25.32
CA LYS A 128 -9.36 18.25 -26.01
C LYS A 128 -7.86 18.52 -26.23
N GLN A 129 -7.00 18.20 -25.25
CA GLN A 129 -5.55 18.31 -25.41
C GLN A 129 -5.01 17.32 -26.45
N LEU A 130 -5.58 16.12 -26.57
CA LEU A 130 -5.23 15.17 -27.62
C LEU A 130 -5.68 15.66 -29.00
N GLU A 131 -6.89 16.20 -29.10
CA GLU A 131 -7.43 16.82 -30.31
C GLU A 131 -6.58 18.02 -30.75
N GLU A 132 -6.19 18.90 -29.82
CA GLU A 132 -5.31 20.05 -30.10
C GLU A 132 -3.93 19.60 -30.61
N ARG A 133 -3.37 18.53 -30.03
CA ARG A 133 -2.12 17.93 -30.53
C ARG A 133 -2.27 17.34 -31.91
N GLU A 134 -3.37 16.63 -32.18
CA GLU A 134 -3.64 16.08 -33.51
C GLU A 134 -3.81 17.20 -34.53
N ALA A 135 -4.57 18.25 -34.19
CA ALA A 135 -4.76 19.43 -35.03
C ALA A 135 -3.44 20.17 -35.30
N ALA A 136 -2.54 20.24 -34.31
CA ALA A 136 -1.20 20.80 -34.49
C ALA A 136 -0.29 19.95 -35.39
N LEU A 137 -0.51 18.63 -35.45
CA LEU A 137 0.26 17.72 -36.30
C LEU A 137 -0.26 17.64 -37.73
N ARG A 138 -1.55 17.89 -37.98
CA ARG A 138 -2.17 17.83 -39.31
C ARG A 138 -1.42 18.64 -40.38
N PRO A 139 -1.03 19.91 -40.16
CA PRO A 139 -0.28 20.68 -41.17
C PRO A 139 1.07 20.04 -41.55
N VAL A 140 1.73 19.37 -40.59
CA VAL A 140 2.99 18.66 -40.85
C VAL A 140 2.73 17.39 -41.66
N LEU A 141 1.68 16.65 -41.34
CA LEU A 141 1.27 15.46 -42.09
C LEU A 141 0.83 15.81 -43.51
N ASP A 142 0.10 16.92 -43.70
CA ASP A 142 -0.30 17.41 -45.02
C ASP A 142 0.91 17.82 -45.87
N LEU A 143 1.89 18.50 -45.27
CA LEU A 143 3.14 18.84 -45.94
C LEU A 143 3.91 17.59 -46.36
N LEU A 144 4.03 16.61 -45.47
CA LEU A 144 4.68 15.32 -45.78
C LEU A 144 3.92 14.55 -46.86
N GLY A 145 2.58 14.47 -46.77
CA GLY A 145 1.73 13.85 -47.78
C GLY A 145 1.89 14.50 -49.14
N SER A 146 1.95 15.85 -49.20
CA SER A 146 2.20 16.57 -50.45
C SER A 146 3.58 16.33 -51.05
N LYS A 147 4.62 16.18 -50.21
CA LYS A 147 5.99 15.88 -50.65
C LYS A 147 6.10 14.47 -51.25
N TYR A 148 5.44 13.50 -50.63
CA TYR A 148 5.52 12.08 -51.01
C TYR A 148 4.40 11.62 -51.96
N GLY A 149 3.41 12.47 -52.23
CA GLY A 149 2.26 12.13 -53.07
C GLY A 149 1.31 11.11 -52.43
N VAL A 150 1.35 10.97 -51.11
CA VAL A 150 0.56 10.00 -50.32
C VAL A 150 -0.52 10.75 -49.54
N ASN A 151 -1.65 10.09 -49.30
CA ASN A 151 -2.72 10.64 -48.49
C ASN A 151 -2.23 10.86 -47.03
N ALA A 152 -2.35 12.08 -46.52
CA ALA A 152 -1.95 12.44 -45.15
C ALA A 152 -2.75 11.70 -44.06
N ALA A 153 -3.93 11.15 -44.40
CA ALA A 153 -4.70 10.31 -43.51
C ALA A 153 -4.14 8.88 -43.36
N ASP A 154 -3.33 8.40 -44.31
CA ASP A 154 -2.72 7.07 -44.30
C ASP A 154 -1.30 7.13 -43.72
N ILE A 155 -1.23 7.12 -42.38
CA ILE A 155 0.03 7.22 -41.62
C ILE A 155 0.99 6.07 -41.96
N GLU A 156 0.46 4.87 -42.18
CA GLU A 156 1.25 3.69 -42.54
C GLU A 156 1.93 3.84 -43.90
N GLU A 157 1.19 4.30 -44.92
CA GLU A 157 1.75 4.52 -46.26
C GLU A 157 2.73 5.69 -46.27
N LEU A 158 2.40 6.77 -45.55
CA LEU A 158 3.29 7.92 -45.39
C LEU A 158 4.60 7.54 -44.70
N SER A 159 4.55 6.73 -43.64
CA SER A 159 5.75 6.24 -42.95
C SER A 159 6.62 5.34 -43.84
N LYS A 160 6.00 4.50 -44.68
CA LYS A 160 6.70 3.68 -45.68
C LYS A 160 7.36 4.55 -46.75
N ALA A 161 6.68 5.58 -47.25
CA ALA A 161 7.23 6.50 -48.23
C ALA A 161 8.44 7.27 -47.67
N ILE A 162 8.35 7.75 -46.42
CA ILE A 162 9.45 8.44 -45.72
C ILE A 162 10.65 7.51 -45.50
N THR A 163 10.41 6.26 -45.11
CA THR A 163 11.49 5.29 -44.87
C THR A 163 12.11 4.77 -46.17
N ALA A 164 11.34 4.73 -47.25
CA ALA A 164 11.80 4.36 -48.59
C ALA A 164 12.61 5.48 -49.27
N ASP A 165 12.42 6.75 -48.89
CA ASP A 165 13.18 7.88 -49.42
C ASP A 165 14.70 7.72 -49.16
N ASP A 166 15.47 7.48 -50.21
CA ASP A 166 16.92 7.30 -50.14
C ASP A 166 17.65 8.63 -49.91
N SER A 167 17.10 9.74 -50.40
CA SER A 167 17.75 11.06 -50.38
C SER A 167 18.10 11.55 -48.97
N TYR A 168 17.30 11.13 -47.98
CA TYR A 168 17.51 11.47 -46.58
C TYR A 168 18.75 10.77 -45.98
N TYR A 169 19.14 9.62 -46.52
CA TYR A 169 20.16 8.74 -45.95
C TYR A 169 21.50 8.81 -46.70
N GLU A 170 21.53 9.33 -47.93
CA GLU A 170 22.73 9.37 -48.78
C GLU A 170 23.94 10.06 -48.13
N ALA A 171 23.73 11.24 -47.54
CA ALA A 171 24.82 11.99 -46.91
C ALA A 171 25.40 11.29 -45.67
N GLU A 172 24.52 10.76 -44.81
CA GLU A 172 24.92 10.02 -43.61
C GLU A 172 25.57 8.68 -43.96
N ALA A 173 25.06 7.99 -44.97
CA ALA A 173 25.61 6.73 -45.47
C ALA A 173 27.02 6.92 -46.03
N THR A 174 27.22 7.96 -46.86
CA THR A 174 28.53 8.34 -47.41
C THR A 174 29.53 8.67 -46.31
N HIS A 175 29.12 9.45 -45.30
CA HIS A 175 29.98 9.81 -44.17
C HIS A 175 30.38 8.58 -43.32
N LYS A 176 29.48 7.61 -43.15
CA LYS A 176 29.72 6.39 -42.37
C LYS A 176 30.37 5.25 -43.17
N GLY A 177 30.57 5.44 -44.48
CA GLY A 177 31.09 4.39 -45.37
C GLY A 177 30.14 3.20 -45.50
N LEU A 178 28.84 3.40 -45.31
CA LEU A 178 27.79 2.38 -45.41
C LEU A 178 27.01 2.57 -46.71
N THR A 179 26.38 1.51 -47.21
CA THR A 179 25.36 1.68 -48.25
C THR A 179 24.07 2.26 -47.64
N VAL A 180 23.26 2.96 -48.43
CA VAL A 180 21.98 3.52 -47.97
C VAL A 180 21.08 2.43 -47.37
N GLN A 181 21.04 1.25 -47.99
CA GLN A 181 20.28 0.10 -47.50
C GLN A 181 20.79 -0.42 -46.15
N GLN A 182 22.11 -0.51 -45.97
CA GLN A 182 22.71 -0.88 -44.68
C GLN A 182 22.36 0.14 -43.59
N LEU A 183 22.46 1.43 -43.90
CA LEU A 183 22.10 2.49 -42.95
C LEU A 183 20.62 2.43 -42.57
N LYS A 184 19.72 2.20 -43.53
CA LYS A 184 18.28 2.02 -43.27
C LYS A 184 18.02 0.88 -42.29
N GLN A 185 18.69 -0.27 -42.48
CA GLN A 185 18.55 -1.41 -41.57
C GLN A 185 19.09 -1.10 -40.16
N VAL A 186 20.25 -0.43 -40.06
CA VAL A 186 20.79 0.01 -38.76
C VAL A 186 19.81 0.95 -38.06
N LYS A 187 19.26 1.95 -38.76
CA LYS A 187 18.28 2.88 -38.21
C LYS A 187 16.98 2.20 -37.79
N ALA A 188 16.53 1.20 -38.53
CA ALA A 188 15.36 0.39 -38.15
C ALA A 188 15.61 -0.35 -36.83
N LEU A 189 16.77 -1.01 -36.71
CA LEU A 189 17.19 -1.72 -35.49
C LEU A 189 17.40 -0.78 -34.30
N GLU A 190 17.92 0.43 -34.51
CA GLU A 190 18.06 1.45 -33.46
C GLU A 190 16.69 1.88 -32.92
N ARG A 191 15.72 2.15 -33.81
CA ARG A 191 14.35 2.49 -33.41
C ARG A 191 13.69 1.36 -32.64
N GLU A 192 13.80 0.13 -33.12
CA GLU A 192 13.25 -1.05 -32.42
C GLU A 192 13.92 -1.27 -31.05
N ASN A 193 15.24 -1.11 -30.94
CA ASN A 193 15.91 -1.19 -29.66
C ASN A 193 15.46 -0.09 -28.70
N GLU A 194 15.28 1.13 -29.20
CA GLU A 194 14.83 2.25 -28.38
C GLU A 194 13.40 2.02 -27.87
N THR A 195 12.47 1.57 -28.73
CA THR A 195 11.11 1.23 -28.29
C THR A 195 11.12 0.08 -27.29
N LEU A 196 11.92 -0.96 -27.52
CA LEU A 196 12.09 -2.07 -26.57
C LEU A 196 12.69 -1.61 -25.24
N ARG A 197 13.68 -0.71 -25.26
CA ARG A 197 14.27 -0.13 -24.03
C ARG A 197 13.26 0.70 -23.26
N GLN A 198 12.51 1.56 -23.94
CA GLN A 198 11.47 2.39 -23.34
C GLN A 198 10.37 1.51 -22.73
N ALA A 199 9.89 0.50 -23.45
CA ALA A 199 8.89 -0.43 -22.95
C ALA A 199 9.41 -1.23 -21.72
N ARG A 200 10.66 -1.68 -21.75
CA ARG A 200 11.28 -2.36 -20.60
C ARG A 200 11.42 -1.44 -19.39
N LYS A 201 11.88 -0.20 -19.59
CA LYS A 201 11.98 0.80 -18.54
C LYS A 201 10.62 1.08 -17.93
N GLU A 202 9.59 1.28 -18.73
CA GLU A 202 8.23 1.53 -18.23
C GLU A 202 7.69 0.34 -17.42
N ILE A 203 7.94 -0.88 -17.86
CA ILE A 203 7.55 -2.09 -17.12
C ILE A 203 8.31 -2.20 -15.79
N GLU A 204 9.62 -1.92 -15.80
CA GLU A 204 10.47 -1.97 -14.61
C GLU A 204 10.08 -0.89 -13.60
N ASP A 205 9.91 0.36 -14.05
CA ASP A 205 9.44 1.48 -13.24
C ASP A 205 8.08 1.16 -12.61
N ARG A 206 7.15 0.58 -13.39
CA ARG A 206 5.84 0.18 -12.88
C ARG A 206 5.96 -0.91 -11.82
N ARG A 207 6.78 -1.94 -12.06
CA ARG A 207 7.00 -3.04 -11.09
C ARG A 207 7.65 -2.53 -9.81
N ASN A 208 8.66 -1.67 -9.91
CA ASN A 208 9.34 -1.09 -8.76
C ASN A 208 8.37 -0.23 -7.93
N ALA A 209 7.55 0.57 -8.61
CA ALA A 209 6.52 1.38 -7.96
C ALA A 209 5.43 0.52 -7.28
N GLU A 210 4.97 -0.55 -7.93
CA GLU A 210 4.02 -1.52 -7.36
C GLU A 210 4.61 -2.22 -6.12
N GLN A 211 5.87 -2.66 -6.19
CA GLN A 211 6.57 -3.29 -5.07
C GLN A 211 6.77 -2.34 -3.89
N ALA A 212 7.25 -1.12 -4.13
CA ALA A 212 7.42 -0.10 -3.11
C ALA A 212 6.08 0.23 -2.41
N THR A 213 5.01 0.37 -3.20
CA THR A 213 3.67 0.62 -2.67
C THR A 213 3.19 -0.55 -1.80
N ALA A 214 3.40 -1.79 -2.24
CA ALA A 214 3.03 -2.98 -1.46
C ALA A 214 3.83 -3.08 -0.14
N GLN A 215 5.12 -2.76 -0.17
CA GLN A 215 5.96 -2.71 1.02
C GLN A 215 5.49 -1.65 2.01
N TRP A 216 5.22 -0.42 1.54
CA TRP A 216 4.70 0.64 2.40
C TRP A 216 3.35 0.28 3.01
N LEU A 217 2.45 -0.36 2.26
CA LEU A 217 1.17 -0.84 2.79
C LEU A 217 1.36 -1.88 3.90
N ALA A 218 2.29 -2.83 3.73
CA ALA A 218 2.59 -3.83 4.76
C ALA A 218 3.19 -3.18 6.02
N GLN A 219 4.11 -2.22 5.86
CA GLN A 219 4.67 -1.46 6.97
C GLN A 219 3.62 -0.60 7.69
N ALA A 220 2.66 -0.05 6.96
CA ALA A 220 1.54 0.69 7.51
C ALA A 220 0.73 -0.15 8.50
N GLU A 221 0.37 -1.38 8.09
CA GLU A 221 -0.42 -2.29 8.94
C GLU A 221 0.33 -2.70 10.21
N GLN A 222 1.65 -2.89 10.11
CA GLN A 222 2.48 -3.15 11.29
C GLN A 222 2.54 -1.92 12.21
N ALA A 223 2.71 -0.72 11.63
CA ALA A 223 2.80 0.52 12.40
C ALA A 223 1.46 0.94 13.04
N LYS A 224 0.32 0.59 12.43
CA LYS A 224 -1.02 0.78 13.00
C LYS A 224 -1.22 0.08 14.35
N GLN A 225 -0.49 -1.01 14.60
CA GLN A 225 -0.53 -1.71 15.90
C GLN A 225 0.02 -0.84 17.04
N VAL A 226 0.95 0.07 16.74
CA VAL A 226 1.56 0.99 17.71
C VAL A 226 0.86 2.36 17.67
N TYR A 227 0.50 2.81 16.47
CA TYR A 227 -0.13 4.10 16.23
C TYR A 227 -1.49 3.90 15.55
N ALA A 228 -2.56 3.76 16.35
CA ALA A 228 -3.90 3.48 15.85
C ALA A 228 -4.48 4.57 14.91
N ASN A 229 -3.94 5.79 14.98
CA ASN A 229 -4.36 6.92 14.14
C ASN A 229 -3.62 6.98 12.79
N LEU A 230 -2.66 6.08 12.54
CA LEU A 230 -1.86 6.08 11.31
C LEU A 230 -2.71 5.65 10.11
N ASP A 231 -2.94 6.57 9.17
CA ASP A 231 -3.49 6.30 7.85
C ASP A 231 -2.59 6.90 6.77
N LEU A 232 -1.97 6.02 5.98
CA LEU A 232 -0.97 6.36 4.98
C LEU A 232 -1.54 7.23 3.86
N ASN A 233 -2.81 7.02 3.49
CA ASN A 233 -3.47 7.81 2.44
C ASN A 233 -3.81 9.21 2.92
N ARG A 234 -4.22 9.33 4.19
CA ARG A 234 -4.53 10.61 4.80
C ARG A 234 -3.26 11.43 4.99
N GLU A 235 -2.22 10.84 5.58
CA GLU A 235 -0.95 11.51 5.83
C GLU A 235 -0.29 11.98 4.53
N ALA A 236 -0.33 11.17 3.48
CA ALA A 236 0.22 11.54 2.17
C ALA A 236 -0.54 12.69 1.48
N GLN A 237 -1.79 12.95 1.88
CA GLN A 237 -2.64 14.02 1.31
C GLN A 237 -2.67 15.28 2.20
N ASP A 238 -2.10 15.21 3.40
CA ASP A 238 -2.13 16.32 4.32
C ASP A 238 -1.26 17.48 3.81
N PRO A 239 -1.81 18.71 3.68
CA PRO A 239 -1.11 19.82 3.03
C PRO A 239 0.19 20.28 3.71
N GLU A 240 0.33 20.05 5.02
CA GLU A 240 1.46 20.55 5.82
C GLU A 240 2.54 19.48 6.10
N THR A 241 2.14 18.22 6.20
CA THR A 241 3.00 17.10 6.61
C THR A 241 3.23 16.10 5.49
N GLY A 242 2.30 15.97 4.55
CA GLY A 242 2.33 14.96 3.49
C GLY A 242 3.55 15.06 2.57
N ASP A 243 3.96 16.27 2.19
CA ASP A 243 5.16 16.45 1.35
C ASP A 243 6.43 15.96 2.04
N ARG A 244 6.57 16.19 3.36
CA ARG A 244 7.72 15.74 4.15
C ARG A 244 7.66 14.22 4.36
N PHE A 245 6.48 13.70 4.67
CA PHE A 245 6.24 12.27 4.82
C PHE A 245 6.57 11.49 3.54
N VAL A 246 6.04 11.92 2.39
CA VAL A 246 6.29 11.27 1.09
C VAL A 246 7.76 11.36 0.68
N ARG A 247 8.45 12.49 0.97
CA ARG A 247 9.90 12.60 0.71
C ARG A 247 10.71 11.59 1.51
N LEU A 248 10.36 11.36 2.78
CA LEU A 248 11.02 10.37 3.63
C LEU A 248 10.82 8.94 3.08
N LEU A 249 9.59 8.60 2.70
CA LEU A 249 9.29 7.29 2.08
C LEU A 249 10.08 7.07 0.79
N ARG A 250 10.22 8.10 -0.05
CA ARG A 250 11.01 8.02 -1.29
C ARG A 250 12.51 7.85 -1.05
N SER A 251 13.03 8.38 0.05
CA SER A 251 14.43 8.16 0.45
C SER A 251 14.70 6.75 1.02
N GLY A 252 13.69 5.88 1.05
CA GLY A 252 13.80 4.52 1.58
C GLY A 252 13.64 4.42 3.10
N VAL A 253 13.10 5.45 3.76
CA VAL A 253 12.79 5.39 5.19
C VAL A 253 11.47 4.64 5.40
N ASP A 254 11.46 3.74 6.39
CA ASP A 254 10.27 2.98 6.77
C ASP A 254 9.10 3.88 7.18
N VAL A 255 7.87 3.44 6.90
CA VAL A 255 6.62 4.17 7.19
C VAL A 255 6.52 4.59 8.66
N LYS A 256 6.89 3.70 9.58
CA LYS A 256 6.86 3.97 11.02
C LYS A 256 7.77 5.14 11.39
N THR A 257 9.01 5.10 10.93
CA THR A 257 10.02 6.12 11.22
C THR A 257 9.65 7.45 10.56
N ALA A 258 9.13 7.41 9.33
CA ALA A 258 8.65 8.60 8.64
C ALA A 258 7.53 9.30 9.43
N TYR A 259 6.56 8.53 9.95
CA TYR A 259 5.48 9.05 10.78
C TYR A 259 5.99 9.64 12.10
N GLU A 260 6.91 8.94 12.78
CA GLU A 260 7.49 9.42 14.03
C GLU A 260 8.28 10.72 13.86
N VAL A 261 9.00 10.90 12.76
CA VAL A 261 9.75 12.12 12.47
C VAL A 261 8.80 13.29 12.20
N VAL A 262 7.72 13.05 11.46
CA VAL A 262 6.76 14.08 11.06
C VAL A 262 5.86 14.50 12.23
N HIS A 263 5.49 13.57 13.12
CA HIS A 263 4.63 13.84 14.28
C HIS A 263 5.38 13.79 15.62
N LYS A 264 6.70 13.99 15.60
CA LYS A 264 7.54 13.88 16.79
C LYS A 264 7.04 14.76 17.93
N ASP A 265 6.69 16.00 17.64
CA ASP A 265 6.28 16.98 18.66
C ASP A 265 4.91 16.63 19.27
N ASP A 266 3.98 16.11 18.46
CA ASP A 266 2.66 15.68 18.90
C ASP A 266 2.72 14.39 19.73
N ILE A 267 3.55 13.43 19.32
CA ILE A 267 3.76 12.18 20.05
C ILE A 267 4.42 12.46 21.41
N ILE A 268 5.47 13.29 21.45
CA ILE A 268 6.17 13.62 22.69
C ILE A 268 5.26 14.41 23.63
N SER A 269 4.55 15.43 23.14
CA SER A 269 3.65 16.23 23.97
C SER A 269 2.48 15.41 24.51
N GLY A 270 1.88 14.53 23.70
CA GLY A 270 0.84 13.61 24.12
C GLY A 270 1.32 12.61 25.17
N ALA A 271 2.51 12.02 25.00
CA ALA A 271 3.11 11.11 25.96
C ALA A 271 3.42 11.79 27.31
N MET A 272 3.91 13.03 27.28
CA MET A 272 4.14 13.83 28.48
C MET A 272 2.83 14.16 29.21
N GLN A 273 1.78 14.55 28.48
CA GLN A 273 0.46 14.83 29.05
C GLN A 273 -0.14 13.58 29.69
N HIS A 274 -0.06 12.43 29.03
CA HIS A 274 -0.52 11.15 29.58
C HIS A 274 0.23 10.79 30.86
N THR A 275 1.57 10.94 30.87
CA THR A 275 2.39 10.71 32.07
C THR A 275 2.00 11.65 33.20
N ALA A 276 1.79 12.93 32.91
CA ALA A 276 1.34 13.92 33.89
C ALA A 276 -0.06 13.56 34.45
N ASN A 277 -0.99 13.08 33.61
CA ASN A 277 -2.30 12.59 34.04
C ASN A 277 -2.16 11.37 34.98
N VAL A 278 -1.31 10.39 34.63
CA VAL A 278 -1.08 9.20 35.45
C VAL A 278 -0.45 9.56 36.79
N VAL A 279 0.56 10.44 36.82
CA VAL A 279 1.16 10.93 38.07
C VAL A 279 0.12 11.67 38.91
N ARG A 280 -0.67 12.57 38.29
CA ARG A 280 -1.78 13.24 38.98
C ARG A 280 -2.76 12.23 39.57
N GLN A 281 -3.20 11.23 38.80
CA GLN A 281 -4.12 10.22 39.29
C GLN A 281 -3.53 9.40 40.43
N LYS A 282 -2.24 9.03 40.36
CA LYS A 282 -1.53 8.36 41.46
C LYS A 282 -1.49 9.25 42.70
N THR A 283 -1.12 10.52 42.57
CA THR A 283 -1.11 11.45 43.72
C THR A 283 -2.50 11.64 44.32
N VAL A 284 -3.57 11.74 43.51
CA VAL A 284 -4.95 11.84 43.98
C VAL A 284 -5.38 10.55 44.69
N ASN A 285 -5.05 9.38 44.14
CA ASN A 285 -5.34 8.09 44.76
C ASN A 285 -4.57 7.89 46.07
N ASP A 286 -3.31 8.35 46.14
CA ASP A 286 -2.50 8.35 47.35
C ASP A 286 -3.08 9.30 48.42
N ILE A 287 -3.57 10.47 48.04
CA ILE A 287 -4.26 11.40 48.95
C ILE A 287 -5.58 10.80 49.43
N LYS A 288 -6.39 10.23 48.54
CA LYS A 288 -7.67 9.57 48.90
C LYS A 288 -7.44 8.40 49.85
N SER A 289 -6.44 7.55 49.59
CA SER A 289 -6.12 6.41 50.46
C SER A 289 -5.55 6.84 51.82
N ARG A 290 -4.83 7.97 51.89
CA ARG A 290 -4.42 8.58 53.17
C ARG A 290 -5.58 9.24 53.92
N GLY A 291 -6.53 9.85 53.20
CA GLY A 291 -7.75 10.48 53.77
C GLY A 291 -8.87 9.51 54.14
N LEU A 292 -8.82 8.27 53.64
CA LEU A 292 -9.70 7.16 54.03
C LEU A 292 -9.15 6.35 55.22
N ARG A 293 -8.05 6.79 55.85
CA ARG A 293 -7.60 6.23 57.12
C ARG A 293 -8.65 6.58 58.18
N PRO A 294 -9.30 5.60 58.84
CA PRO A 294 -10.20 5.90 59.94
C PRO A 294 -9.42 6.61 61.04
N ASP A 295 -9.87 7.80 61.44
CA ASP A 295 -9.37 8.48 62.63
C ASP A 295 -9.87 7.75 63.88
N GLU A 296 -9.13 6.72 64.30
CA GLU A 296 -9.21 6.21 65.66
C GLU A 296 -8.02 6.74 66.47
N ASN A 297 -8.36 7.57 67.44
CA ASN A 297 -7.49 8.14 68.45
C ASN A 297 -6.67 7.04 69.16
N GLY A 298 -5.34 7.19 69.20
CA GLY A 298 -4.46 6.26 69.90
C GLY A 298 -3.00 6.71 69.94
N THR A 299 -2.72 7.80 70.67
CA THR A 299 -1.47 8.08 71.39
C THR A 299 -0.10 7.85 70.71
N ALA A 300 0.66 8.95 70.66
CA ALA A 300 2.13 9.05 70.64
C ALA A 300 2.87 8.80 69.32
N SER A 301 3.38 9.90 68.77
CA SER A 301 4.62 9.99 67.99
C SER A 301 4.83 8.95 66.90
N ALA A 302 4.31 9.25 65.71
CA ALA A 302 5.03 8.95 64.47
C ALA A 302 6.20 9.94 64.29
N MET A 303 7.06 10.05 65.31
CA MET A 303 8.47 10.30 65.04
C MET A 303 8.99 9.00 64.48
N ALA A 304 9.68 9.05 63.34
CA ALA A 304 10.39 7.92 62.79
C ALA A 304 11.02 7.10 63.92
N SER A 305 10.62 5.84 64.06
CA SER A 305 11.27 4.90 64.96
C SER A 305 12.71 4.77 64.49
N ALA A 306 13.58 5.61 65.03
CA ALA A 306 15.01 5.50 64.85
C ALA A 306 15.37 4.09 65.27
N VAL A 307 15.92 3.30 64.35
CA VAL A 307 16.43 1.97 64.66
C VAL A 307 17.63 2.19 65.59
N VAL A 308 17.39 2.17 66.90
CA VAL A 308 18.44 2.30 67.91
C VAL A 308 19.21 0.99 67.90
N LYS A 309 20.35 0.98 67.19
CA LYS A 309 21.33 -0.10 67.26
C LYS A 309 22.18 0.10 68.52
N SER A 310 21.74 -0.45 69.65
CA SER A 310 22.46 -0.36 70.94
C SER A 310 23.64 -1.34 71.06
N ASP A 311 23.75 -2.32 70.15
CA ASP A 311 24.80 -3.34 70.21
C ASP A 311 25.95 -3.02 69.25
N VAL A 312 27.14 -2.76 69.81
CA VAL A 312 28.37 -2.42 69.06
C VAL A 312 28.75 -3.52 68.06
N SER A 313 28.45 -4.79 68.39
CA SER A 313 28.78 -5.93 67.53
C SER A 313 27.96 -5.97 66.24
N LYS A 314 26.86 -5.22 66.16
CA LYS A 314 25.93 -5.18 65.02
C LYS A 314 26.13 -3.96 64.12
N LEU A 315 27.18 -3.16 64.35
CA LEU A 315 27.48 -1.98 63.54
C LEU A 315 28.13 -2.36 62.21
N THR A 316 27.53 -1.94 61.10
CA THR A 316 28.12 -2.11 59.77
C THR A 316 29.26 -1.11 59.55
N ARG A 317 30.06 -1.31 58.48
CA ARG A 317 31.13 -0.37 58.11
C ARG A 317 30.60 1.04 57.85
N LYS A 318 29.42 1.17 57.24
CA LYS A 318 28.77 2.47 56.99
C LYS A 318 28.29 3.14 58.28
N ASP A 319 27.72 2.37 59.21
CA ASP A 319 27.29 2.91 60.51
C ASP A 319 28.48 3.49 61.30
N ARG A 320 29.64 2.82 61.28
CA ARG A 320 30.86 3.29 61.96
C ARG A 320 31.42 4.59 61.37
N GLU A 321 31.32 4.77 60.05
CA GLU A 321 31.75 6.00 59.37
C GLU A 321 30.79 7.17 59.67
N GLU A 322 29.51 6.89 59.86
CA GLU A 322 28.54 7.90 60.25
C GLU A 322 28.72 8.31 61.71
N ILE A 323 28.94 7.34 62.61
CA ILE A 323 29.29 7.57 64.01
C ILE A 323 30.56 8.43 64.11
N SER A 324 31.61 8.12 63.35
CA SER A 324 32.86 8.91 63.39
C SER A 324 32.65 10.36 62.95
N LYS A 325 31.86 10.60 61.90
CA LYS A 325 31.51 11.95 61.43
C LYS A 325 30.71 12.73 62.47
N ARG A 326 29.82 12.07 63.21
CA ARG A 326 29.01 12.70 64.27
C ARG A 326 29.83 13.02 65.52
N VAL A 327 30.72 12.11 65.93
CA VAL A 327 31.67 12.37 67.02
C VAL A 327 32.62 13.52 66.67
N MET A 328 33.08 13.62 65.41
CA MET A 328 33.87 14.76 64.95
C MET A 328 33.13 16.10 65.01
N ARG A 329 31.80 16.08 64.99
CA ARG A 329 30.95 17.28 65.20
C ARG A 329 30.68 17.57 66.68
N GLY A 330 31.28 16.80 67.59
CA GLY A 330 31.18 16.98 69.03
C GLY A 330 30.05 16.20 69.72
N GLU A 331 29.33 15.33 69.00
CA GLU A 331 28.30 14.49 69.61
C GLU A 331 28.92 13.34 70.42
N LYS A 332 28.43 13.13 71.65
CA LYS A 332 28.79 11.97 72.48
C LYS A 332 27.80 10.85 72.23
N ILE A 333 28.26 9.73 71.67
CA ILE A 333 27.45 8.54 71.40
C ILE A 333 27.81 7.47 72.45
N GLN A 334 26.81 6.98 73.16
CA GLN A 334 26.90 5.87 74.11
C GLN A 334 26.07 4.69 73.58
N PHE A 335 26.52 3.46 73.83
CA PHE A 335 25.89 2.22 73.38
C PHE A 335 25.37 1.43 74.57
#